data_AF-A0A7V9NAW3-F1
#
_entry.id   AF-A0A7V9NAW3-F1
#
_cell.length_a   1.000
_cell.length_b   1.000
_cell.length_c   1.000
_cell.angle_alpha   90.00
_cell.angle_beta   90.00
_cell.angle_gamma   90.00
#
_symmetry.space_group_name_H-M   'P 1'
#
loop_
_entity.id
_entity.type
_entity.pdbx_description
1 polymer ?
#
loop_
_entity_poly.entity_id
_entity_poly.type
_entity_poly.pdbx_seq_one_letter_code
_entity_poly.pdbx_strand_id
1 'polypeptide(L)'
;MSFPGGTELLLVLAVVMLLFGAKKVPELARSMGRAGKEFKSGLKEGEVQAAIEGPCPFCKTEIPVESQFCPGCAKSADEVVQARALAASEIKS
;
A
#
# COMPACT_ATOMS: atom_id res chain seq x y z
N MET A 1 -31.34 -4.08 15.83
CA MET A 1 -30.72 -5.43 15.75
C MET A 1 -29.63 -5.46 16.80
N SER A 2 -29.91 -6.09 17.95
CA SER A 2 -28.99 -6.10 19.10
C SER A 2 -27.67 -6.75 18.70
N PHE A 3 -26.58 -6.00 18.83
CA PHE A 3 -25.26 -6.61 18.87
C PHE A 3 -25.23 -7.44 20.16
N PRO A 4 -25.05 -8.77 20.08
CA PRO A 4 -25.01 -9.60 21.27
C PRO A 4 -23.92 -9.06 22.20
N GLY A 5 -24.22 -9.01 23.50
CA GLY A 5 -23.35 -8.43 24.51
C GLY A 5 -21.98 -9.12 24.49
N GLY A 6 -20.96 -8.44 25.01
CA GLY A 6 -19.57 -8.96 24.97
C GLY A 6 -19.42 -10.40 25.49
N THR A 7 -20.31 -10.85 26.39
CA THR A 7 -20.39 -12.23 26.90
C THR A 7 -20.76 -13.27 25.83
N GLU A 8 -21.74 -13.01 24.98
CA GLU A 8 -22.14 -13.91 23.90
C GLU A 8 -21.02 -14.03 22.85
N LEU A 9 -20.37 -12.91 22.52
CA LEU A 9 -19.20 -12.91 21.64
C LEU A 9 -18.04 -13.73 22.21
N LEU A 10 -17.81 -13.63 23.53
CA LEU A 10 -16.77 -14.39 24.24
C LEU A 10 -17.07 -15.89 24.24
N LEU A 11 -18.34 -16.27 24.44
CA LEU A 11 -18.81 -17.66 24.36
C LEU A 11 -18.59 -18.25 22.97
N VAL A 12 -18.97 -17.52 21.91
CA VAL A 12 -18.75 -17.96 20.52
C VAL A 12 -17.26 -18.09 20.23
N LEU A 13 -16.44 -17.11 20.65
CA LEU A 13 -15.00 -17.15 20.49
C LEU A 13 -14.40 -18.38 21.21
N ALA A 14 -14.86 -18.68 22.42
CA ALA A 14 -14.41 -19.85 23.17
C ALA A 14 -14.73 -21.17 22.46
N VAL A 15 -15.92 -21.31 21.89
CA VAL A 15 -16.32 -22.51 21.10
C VAL A 15 -15.46 -22.64 19.85
N VAL A 16 -15.27 -21.56 19.09
CA VAL A 16 -14.40 -21.53 17.91
C VAL A 16 -12.96 -21.90 18.30
N MET A 17 -12.47 -21.37 19.42
CA MET A 17 -11.13 -21.66 19.93
C MET A 17 -10.97 -23.12 20.40
N LEU A 18 -12.05 -23.77 20.86
CA LEU A 18 -12.06 -25.20 21.17
C LEU A 18 -12.01 -26.06 19.90
N LEU A 19 -12.79 -25.70 18.87
CA LEU A 19 -12.89 -26.46 17.62
C LEU A 19 -11.64 -26.33 16.75
N PHE A 20 -11.16 -25.09 16.55
CA PHE A 20 -9.99 -24.81 15.71
C PHE A 20 -8.67 -24.86 16.50
N GLY A 21 -8.74 -24.73 17.83
CA GLY A 21 -7.58 -24.66 18.70
C GLY A 21 -7.04 -23.24 18.90
N ALA A 22 -6.50 -22.98 20.10
CA ALA A 22 -5.94 -21.69 20.51
C ALA A 22 -4.86 -21.11 19.58
N LYS A 23 -4.17 -21.98 18.82
CA LYS A 23 -3.07 -21.59 17.94
C LYS A 23 -3.50 -21.30 16.50
N LYS A 24 -4.62 -21.85 16.00
CA LYS A 24 -4.97 -21.77 14.58
C LYS A 24 -5.63 -20.45 14.18
N VAL A 25 -6.47 -19.89 15.04
CA VAL A 25 -7.07 -18.56 14.83
C VAL A 25 -6.00 -17.47 14.64
N PRO A 26 -4.99 -17.32 15.54
CA PRO A 26 -3.94 -16.31 15.35
C PRO A 26 -2.97 -16.64 14.21
N GLU A 27 -2.71 -17.92 13.93
CA GLU A 27 -1.84 -18.35 12.82
C GLU A 27 -2.44 -17.92 11.47
N LEU A 28 -3.74 -18.15 11.27
CA LEU A 28 -4.49 -17.71 10.09
C LEU A 28 -4.58 -16.18 9.99
N ALA A 29 -4.83 -15.49 11.11
CA ALA A 29 -4.86 -14.03 11.13
C ALA A 29 -3.49 -13.43 10.75
N ARG A 30 -2.39 -14.04 11.20
CA ARG A 30 -1.03 -13.59 10.86
C ARG A 30 -0.71 -13.83 9.38
N SER A 31 -1.03 -15.00 8.82
CA SER A 31 -0.77 -15.28 7.40
C SER A 31 -1.60 -14.38 6.49
N MET A 32 -2.88 -14.19 6.81
CA MET A 32 -3.78 -13.29 6.07
C MET A 32 -3.34 -11.82 6.21
N GLY A 33 -2.89 -11.41 7.40
CA GLY A 33 -2.35 -10.07 7.64
C GLY A 33 -1.07 -9.79 6.85
N ARG A 34 -0.18 -10.78 6.69
CA ARG A 34 1.00 -10.62 5.81
C ARG A 34 0.57 -10.44 4.36
N ALA A 35 -0.33 -11.28 3.84
CA ALA A 35 -0.82 -11.15 2.47
C ALA A 35 -1.46 -9.77 2.22
N GLY A 36 -2.28 -9.27 3.15
CA GLY A 36 -2.85 -7.93 3.06
C GLY A 36 -1.82 -6.79 3.13
N LYS A 37 -0.76 -6.97 3.92
CA LYS A 37 0.35 -6.00 4.00
C LYS A 37 1.15 -5.93 2.70
N GLU A 38 1.55 -7.08 2.16
CA GLU A 38 2.27 -7.16 0.89
C GLU A 38 1.42 -6.60 -0.27
N PHE A 39 0.12 -6.90 -0.29
CA PHE A 39 -0.81 -6.34 -1.28
C PHE A 39 -0.87 -4.80 -1.21
N LYS A 40 -0.95 -4.22 -0.01
CA LYS A 40 -0.97 -2.77 0.17
C LYS A 40 0.37 -2.11 -0.17
N SER A 41 1.49 -2.78 0.11
CA SER A 41 2.83 -2.31 -0.31
C SER A 41 2.97 -2.31 -1.83
N GLY A 42 2.60 -3.41 -2.49
CA GLY A 42 2.69 -3.53 -3.95
C GLY A 42 1.79 -2.52 -4.69
N LEU A 43 0.61 -2.20 -4.15
CA LEU A 43 -0.23 -1.13 -4.70
C LEU A 43 0.47 0.24 -4.64
N LYS A 44 1.06 0.60 -3.50
CA LYS A 44 1.79 1.86 -3.35
C LYS A 44 3.02 1.93 -4.26
N GLU A 45 3.76 0.84 -4.37
CA GLU A 45 4.91 0.74 -5.26
C GLU A 45 4.49 0.86 -6.73
N GLY A 46 3.35 0.30 -7.13
CA GLY A 46 2.79 0.44 -8.47
C GLY A 46 2.37 1.88 -8.80
N GLU A 47 1.76 2.58 -7.84
CA GLU A 47 1.42 4.01 -7.99
C GLU A 47 2.68 4.88 -8.14
N VAL A 48 3.74 4.56 -7.38
CA VAL A 48 5.03 5.25 -7.48
C VAL A 48 5.70 4.95 -8.83
N GLN A 49 5.72 3.70 -9.29
CA GLN A 49 6.25 3.33 -10.60
C GLN A 49 5.53 4.06 -11.75
N ALA A 50 4.19 4.11 -11.72
CA ALA A 50 3.40 4.85 -12.70
C ALA A 50 3.68 6.37 -12.68
N ALA A 51 4.10 6.91 -11.53
CA ALA A 51 4.50 8.31 -11.42
C ALA A 51 5.94 8.58 -11.89
N ILE A 52 6.82 7.58 -11.88
CA ILE A 52 8.21 7.69 -12.36
C ILE A 52 8.26 7.61 -13.89
N GLU A 53 7.46 6.74 -14.50
CA GLU A 53 7.37 6.61 -15.97
C GLU A 53 6.80 7.86 -16.63
N GLY A 54 7.61 8.51 -17.48
CA GLY A 54 7.20 9.64 -18.32
C GLY A 54 8.29 10.70 -18.55
N PRO A 55 8.00 11.78 -19.30
CA PRO A 55 8.91 12.91 -19.53
C PRO A 55 9.06 13.83 -18.31
N CYS A 56 10.29 14.10 -17.85
CA CYS A 56 10.50 14.93 -16.65
C CYS A 56 9.88 16.34 -16.81
N PRO A 57 9.07 16.84 -15.86
CA PRO A 57 8.42 18.17 -15.95
C PRO A 57 9.43 19.33 -15.93
N PHE A 58 10.67 19.10 -15.45
CA PHE A 58 11.72 20.12 -15.39
C PHE A 58 12.66 20.12 -16.62
N CYS A 59 12.89 18.97 -17.27
CA CYS A 59 13.98 18.79 -18.24
C CYS A 59 13.60 18.12 -19.57
N LYS A 60 12.34 17.68 -19.75
CA LYS A 60 11.83 16.88 -20.89
C LYS A 60 12.57 15.59 -21.28
N THR A 61 13.65 15.23 -20.60
CA THR A 61 14.31 13.92 -20.76
C THR A 61 13.42 12.80 -20.22
N GLU A 62 13.48 11.65 -20.87
CA GLU A 62 12.75 10.44 -20.52
C GLU A 62 13.43 9.76 -19.32
N ILE A 63 12.66 9.43 -18.28
CA ILE A 63 13.19 8.82 -17.05
C ILE A 63 13.03 7.30 -17.14
N PRO A 64 14.13 6.52 -17.12
CA PRO A 64 14.05 5.07 -17.05
C PRO A 64 13.67 4.60 -15.64
N VAL A 65 12.94 3.48 -15.57
CA VAL A 65 12.31 2.91 -14.36
C VAL A 65 13.32 2.57 -13.24
N GLU A 66 14.60 2.43 -13.60
CA GLU A 66 15.66 1.96 -12.69
C GLU A 66 16.54 3.09 -12.11
N SER A 67 16.43 4.32 -12.61
CA SER A 67 17.32 5.40 -12.17
C SER A 67 16.75 6.14 -10.96
N GLN A 68 17.37 6.01 -9.79
CA GLN A 68 17.11 6.83 -8.59
C GLN A 68 17.29 8.34 -8.82
N PHE A 69 17.94 8.74 -9.92
CA PHE A 69 18.23 10.13 -10.29
C PHE A 69 17.92 10.39 -11.76
N CYS A 70 17.31 11.53 -12.05
CA CYS A 70 17.00 11.95 -13.41
C CYS A 70 18.28 12.38 -14.16
N PRO A 71 18.65 11.75 -15.30
CA PRO A 71 19.94 11.96 -15.96
C PRO A 71 20.14 13.38 -16.54
N GLY A 72 19.06 14.13 -16.78
CA GLY A 72 19.14 15.49 -17.32
C GLY A 72 19.33 16.59 -16.27
N CYS A 73 18.84 16.41 -15.04
CA CYS A 73 18.78 17.47 -14.03
C CYS A 73 19.27 17.05 -12.63
N ALA A 74 19.73 15.80 -12.47
CA ALA A 74 20.28 15.23 -11.24
C ALA A 74 19.37 15.28 -10.00
N LYS A 75 18.06 15.53 -10.17
CA LYS A 75 17.08 15.44 -9.09
C LYS A 75 16.72 13.99 -8.77
N SER A 76 16.39 13.74 -7.51
CA SER A 76 15.96 12.44 -7.01
C SER A 76 14.62 12.01 -7.62
N ALA A 77 14.42 10.70 -7.79
CA ALA A 77 13.15 10.14 -8.29
C ALA A 77 11.96 10.59 -7.42
N ASP A 78 12.14 10.68 -6.10
CA ASP A 78 11.12 11.12 -5.14
C ASP A 78 10.65 12.57 -5.38
N GLU A 79 11.56 13.49 -5.69
CA GLU A 79 11.21 14.89 -6.01
C GLU A 79 10.45 14.99 -7.33
N VAL A 80 10.81 14.18 -8.32
CA VAL A 80 10.15 14.21 -9.63
C VAL A 80 8.74 13.63 -9.55
N VAL A 81 8.56 12.56 -8.77
CA VAL A 81 7.26 11.95 -8.48
C VAL A 81 6.34 12.92 -7.72
N GLN A 82 6.85 13.60 -6.68
CA GLN A 82 6.06 14.61 -5.97
C GLN A 82 5.70 15.81 -6.83
N ALA A 83 6.63 16.31 -7.65
CA ALA A 83 6.36 17.42 -8.57
C ALA A 83 5.30 17.06 -9.62
N ARG A 84 5.31 15.82 -10.13
CA ARG A 84 4.24 15.32 -11.02
C ARG A 84 2.90 15.18 -10.32
N ALA A 85 2.89 14.66 -9.09
CA ALA A 85 1.67 14.52 -8.30
C ALA A 85 1.02 15.89 -8.01
N LEU A 86 1.83 16.90 -7.71
CA LEU A 86 1.39 18.29 -7.55
C LEU A 86 0.85 18.86 -8.87
N ALA A 87 1.57 18.70 -9.98
CA ALA A 87 1.12 19.15 -11.31
C ALA A 87 -0.20 18.48 -11.75
N ALA A 88 -0.41 17.19 -11.44
CA ALA A 88 -1.66 16.49 -11.72
C ALA A 88 -2.83 16.96 -10.84
N SER A 89 -2.55 17.45 -9.63
CA SER A 89 -3.56 17.97 -8.72
C SER A 89 -4.06 19.38 -9.08
N GLU A 90 -3.21 20.22 -9.68
CA GLU A 90 -3.59 21.58 -10.13
C GLU A 90 -4.54 21.56 -11.35
N ILE A 91 -4.49 20.51 -12.18
CA ILE A 91 -5.34 20.40 -13.39
C ILE A 91 -6.77 19.95 -13.04
N LYS A 92 -7.01 19.44 -11.82
CA LYS A 92 -8.32 18.92 -11.37
C LYS A 92 -9.11 19.91 -10.49
N SER A 93 -8.56 21.08 -10.20
CA SER A 93 -9.24 22.19 -9.50
C SER A 93 -9.70 23.28 -10.46
#